data_AF-A0AAN8EQ63-F1
#
_entry.id   AF-A0AAN8EQ63-F1
#
_cell.length_a   1.000
_cell.length_b   1.000
_cell.length_c   1.000
_cell.angle_alpha   90.00
_cell.angle_beta   90.00
_cell.angle_gamma   90.00
#
_symmetry.space_group_name_H-M   'P 1'
#
loop_
_entity.id
_entity.type
_entity.pdbx_description
1 polymer ?
#
loop_
_entity_poly.entity_id
_entity_poly.type
_entity_poly.pdbx_seq_one_letter_code
_entity_poly.pdbx_strand_id
1 'polypeptide(L)'
;MRFAYEIKKLMPSSGRRNSMSIPPDGRGIDFTKDFEQQDMKYDSTGMFHWCPARNLDECVLERHQAAMTVLNGHVVVCLFADRDSPLIGLR
;
A
#
# COMPACT_ATOMS: atom_id res chain seq x y z
N MET A 1 16.32 -10.22 3.63
CA MET A 1 15.93 -9.71 4.97
C MET A 1 16.62 -8.40 5.39
N ARG A 2 17.92 -8.17 5.10
CA ARG A 2 18.60 -6.92 5.48
C ARG A 2 18.00 -5.64 4.87
N PHE A 3 17.68 -5.64 3.58
CA PHE A 3 17.07 -4.48 2.89
C PHE A 3 15.76 -4.01 3.53
N ALA A 4 14.87 -4.94 3.87
CA ALA A 4 13.60 -4.62 4.54
C ALA A 4 13.83 -4.03 5.96
N TYR A 5 14.92 -4.43 6.62
CA TYR A 5 15.30 -3.91 7.94
C TYR A 5 15.81 -2.47 7.85
N GLU A 6 16.57 -2.15 6.80
CA GLU A 6 17.05 -0.79 6.49
C GLU A 6 15.86 0.16 6.24
N ILE A 7 14.89 -0.27 5.43
CA ILE A 7 13.69 0.51 5.10
C ILE A 7 12.86 0.79 6.36
N LYS A 8 12.67 -0.20 7.25
CA LYS A 8 11.96 0.01 8.53
C LYS A 8 12.62 1.05 9.43
N LYS A 9 13.96 1.19 9.39
CA LYS A 9 14.70 2.21 10.15
C LYS A 9 14.43 3.64 9.66
N LEU A 10 14.04 3.79 8.39
CA LEU A 10 13.74 5.08 7.76
C LEU A 10 12.27 5.51 7.96
N MET A 11 11.41 4.64 8.49
CA MET A 11 10.02 4.99 8.79
C MET A 11 9.91 5.66 10.16
N PRO A 12 9.17 6.77 10.30
CA PRO A 12 9.02 7.44 11.59
C PRO A 12 8.32 6.52 12.60
N SER A 13 9.01 6.26 13.71
CA SER A 13 8.46 5.51 14.85
C SER A 13 7.30 6.29 15.46
N SER A 14 6.10 5.70 15.44
CA SER A 14 4.91 6.25 16.09
C SER A 14 5.08 6.16 17.62
N GLY A 15 5.74 7.14 18.23
CA GLY A 15 5.60 7.38 19.67
C GLY A 15 6.85 7.83 20.42
N ARG A 16 7.04 9.15 20.55
CA ARG A 16 7.20 9.87 21.83
C ARG A 16 7.14 11.38 21.56
N ARG A 17 6.04 12.04 21.96
CA ARG A 17 5.89 13.50 21.81
C ARG A 17 6.75 14.21 22.86
N ASN A 18 7.74 14.97 22.42
CA ASN A 18 8.35 16.00 23.25
C ASN A 18 7.45 17.24 23.16
N SER A 19 6.85 17.66 24.27
CA SER A 19 6.03 18.86 24.34
C SER A 19 6.92 20.10 24.27
N MET A 20 6.87 20.84 23.16
CA MET A 20 7.34 22.22 23.07
C MET A 20 6.12 23.15 23.05
N SER A 21 6.06 24.00 24.06
CA SER A 21 5.03 25.02 24.32
C SER A 21 5.10 26.20 23.35
N ILE A 22 4.01 26.54 22.65
CA ILE A 22 3.79 27.87 22.03
C ILE A 22 2.26 28.23 22.01
N PRO A 23 1.84 29.51 21.74
CA PRO A 23 1.07 30.44 22.60
C PRO A 23 -0.46 30.53 22.29
N PRO A 24 -1.26 31.33 23.02
CA PRO A 24 -2.72 31.19 23.08
C PRO A 24 -3.51 32.02 22.05
N ASP A 25 -3.00 32.19 20.83
CA ASP A 25 -3.77 32.88 19.77
C ASP A 25 -4.27 31.88 18.72
N GLY A 26 -5.56 31.54 18.87
CA GLY A 26 -6.30 30.50 18.19
C GLY A 26 -6.60 30.73 16.71
N ARG A 27 -5.56 30.92 15.89
CA ARG A 27 -5.62 30.64 14.44
C ARG A 27 -4.38 29.88 14.00
N GLY A 28 -4.27 28.65 14.49
CA GLY A 28 -3.42 27.66 13.84
C GLY A 28 -4.02 27.35 12.48
N ILE A 29 -3.31 27.70 11.40
CA ILE A 29 -3.47 26.97 10.15
C ILE A 29 -3.02 25.55 10.49
N ASP A 30 -3.96 24.61 10.47
CA ASP A 30 -3.78 23.20 10.83
C ASP A 30 -2.99 22.50 9.71
N PHE A 31 -1.72 22.90 9.53
CA PHE A 31 -0.77 22.25 8.61
C PHE A 31 -0.54 20.77 8.98
N THR A 32 -0.99 20.34 10.16
CA THR A 32 -0.90 18.96 10.63
C THR A 32 -1.89 18.01 9.97
N LYS A 33 -3.00 18.49 9.39
CA LYS A 33 -3.95 17.61 8.68
C LYS A 33 -3.52 17.23 7.27
N ASP A 34 -2.73 18.07 6.60
CA ASP A 34 -2.30 17.80 5.23
C ASP A 34 -1.12 16.81 5.13
N PHE A 35 -0.48 16.50 6.27
CA PHE A 35 0.63 15.55 6.35
C PHE A 35 0.23 14.11 6.73
N GLU A 36 -1.03 13.87 7.11
CA GLU A 36 -1.48 12.53 7.57
C GLU A 36 -1.74 11.52 6.44
N GLN A 37 -1.50 11.89 5.19
CA GLN A 37 -1.78 10.96 4.09
C GLN A 37 -0.93 11.26 2.85
N GLN A 38 0.39 11.35 3.02
CA GLN A 38 1.24 10.88 1.92
C GLN A 38 1.01 9.36 1.82
N ASP A 39 -0.12 8.98 1.22
CA ASP A 39 -0.35 7.62 0.77
C ASP A 39 0.90 7.22 0.01
N MET A 40 1.58 6.18 0.47
CA MET A 40 2.71 5.62 -0.23
C MET A 40 2.19 5.00 -1.54
N LYS A 41 1.94 5.84 -2.55
CA LYS A 41 1.31 5.46 -3.82
C LYS A 41 2.30 4.77 -4.76
N TYR A 42 3.60 4.94 -4.49
CA TYR A 42 4.68 4.50 -5.36
C TYR A 42 5.80 3.82 -4.57
N ASP A 43 6.58 3.00 -5.26
CA ASP A 43 7.78 2.37 -4.71
C ASP A 43 8.91 3.41 -4.50
N SER A 44 10.01 3.00 -3.85
CA SER A 44 11.11 3.92 -3.53
C SER A 44 11.83 4.50 -4.74
N THR A 45 11.67 3.90 -5.92
CA THR A 45 12.24 4.42 -7.18
C THR A 45 11.33 5.42 -7.88
N GLY A 46 10.04 5.45 -7.52
CA GLY A 46 9.02 6.27 -8.18
C GLY A 46 8.55 5.73 -9.53
N MET A 47 8.89 4.47 -9.87
CA MET A 47 8.60 3.88 -11.18
C MET A 47 7.31 3.05 -11.20
N PHE A 48 6.92 2.48 -10.06
CA PHE A 48 5.78 1.57 -9.97
C PHE A 48 4.81 2.00 -8.87
N HIS A 49 3.51 1.75 -9.09
CA HIS A 49 2.53 1.87 -8.02
C HIS A 49 2.79 0.84 -6.93
N TRP A 50 2.71 1.26 -5.67
CA TRP A 50 2.95 0.42 -4.52
C TRP A 50 1.70 0.29 -3.65
N CYS A 51 1.56 -0.88 -3.04
CA CYS A 51 0.57 -1.13 -2.01
C CYS A 51 1.18 -2.03 -0.92
N PRO A 52 0.65 -2.00 0.31
CA PRO A 52 1.04 -2.93 1.35
C PRO A 52 0.82 -4.39 0.93
N ALA A 53 1.57 -5.31 1.52
CA ALA A 53 1.37 -6.75 1.27
C ALA A 53 -0.03 -7.18 1.73
N ARG A 54 -0.69 -7.98 0.89
CA ARG A 54 -2.03 -8.54 1.15
C ARG A 54 -2.00 -10.06 1.05
N ASN A 55 -2.87 -10.72 1.80
CA ASN A 55 -3.04 -12.16 1.69
C ASN A 55 -3.81 -12.51 0.40
N LEU A 56 -3.53 -13.70 -0.15
CA LEU A 56 -4.18 -14.15 -1.37
C LEU A 56 -5.70 -14.21 -1.22
N ASP A 57 -6.19 -14.72 -0.08
CA ASP A 57 -7.61 -14.91 0.18
C ASP A 57 -8.42 -13.61 0.12
N GLU A 58 -7.79 -12.47 0.37
CA GLU A 58 -8.45 -11.16 0.28
C GLU A 58 -8.58 -10.66 -1.17
N CYS A 59 -7.87 -11.28 -2.12
CA CYS A 59 -7.83 -10.92 -3.53
C CYS A 59 -8.57 -11.93 -4.41
N VAL A 60 -8.92 -13.10 -3.88
CA VAL A 60 -9.68 -14.12 -4.60
C VAL A 60 -11.16 -13.72 -4.64
N LEU A 61 -11.75 -13.81 -5.83
CA LEU A 61 -13.19 -13.59 -6.03
C LEU A 61 -13.84 -14.90 -6.47
N GLU A 62 -14.92 -15.27 -5.80
CA GLU A 62 -15.83 -16.30 -6.29
C GLU A 62 -16.64 -15.80 -7.50
N ARG A 63 -17.21 -16.75 -8.25
CA ARG A 63 -18.01 -16.45 -9.45
C ARG A 63 -19.09 -15.39 -9.20
N HIS A 64 -19.82 -15.50 -8.09
CA HIS A 64 -20.91 -14.58 -7.77
C HIS A 64 -20.37 -13.17 -7.44
N GLN A 65 -19.26 -13.08 -6.71
CA GLN A 65 -18.61 -11.81 -6.37
C GLN A 65 -18.07 -11.10 -7.63
N ALA A 66 -17.42 -11.85 -8.52
CA ALA A 66 -16.93 -11.33 -9.78
C ALA A 66 -18.08 -10.83 -10.67
N ALA A 67 -19.20 -11.56 -10.74
CA ALA A 67 -20.38 -11.18 -11.53
C ALA A 67 -21.08 -9.91 -10.99
N MET A 68 -21.03 -9.67 -9.68
CA MET A 68 -21.55 -8.44 -9.07
C MET A 68 -20.60 -7.24 -9.22
N THR A 69 -19.32 -7.49 -9.51
CA THR A 69 -18.33 -6.44 -9.68
C THR A 69 -18.38 -5.89 -11.10
N VAL A 70 -18.58 -4.58 -11.23
CA VAL A 70 -18.52 -3.92 -12.54
C VAL A 70 -17.06 -3.72 -12.93
N LEU A 71 -16.57 -4.57 -13.82
CA LEU A 71 -15.22 -4.48 -14.38
C LEU A 71 -15.30 -3.94 -15.82
N ASN A 72 -14.86 -2.71 -16.05
CA ASN A 72 -14.80 -2.10 -17.37
C ASN A 72 -13.37 -1.60 -17.65
N GLY A 73 -12.87 -1.84 -18.88
CA GLY A 73 -11.49 -1.50 -19.23
C GLY A 73 -10.43 -2.27 -18.42
N HIS A 74 -10.73 -3.50 -18.03
CA HIS A 74 -9.85 -4.34 -17.22
C HIS A 74 -9.08 -5.36 -18.08
N VAL A 75 -7.95 -5.83 -17.56
CA VAL A 75 -7.12 -6.85 -18.20
C VAL A 75 -7.47 -8.23 -17.64
N VAL A 76 -7.71 -9.20 -18.53
CA VAL A 76 -7.93 -10.61 -18.16
C VAL A 76 -6.74 -11.43 -18.63
N VAL A 77 -6.17 -12.22 -17.72
CA VAL A 77 -5.09 -13.17 -18.02
C VAL A 77 -5.63 -14.58 -17.82
N CYS A 78 -5.84 -15.33 -18.91
CA CYS A 78 -6.24 -16.74 -18.85
C CYS A 78 -5.02 -17.62 -18.64
N LEU A 79 -4.91 -18.24 -17.46
CA LEU A 79 -3.78 -19.09 -17.09
C LEU A 79 -4.18 -20.56 -17.13
N PHE A 80 -3.40 -21.37 -17.87
CA PHE A 80 -3.50 -22.83 -17.87
C PHE A 80 -2.23 -23.39 -17.23
N ALA A 81 -2.34 -23.94 -16.04
CA ALA A 81 -1.21 -24.48 -15.29
C ALA A 81 -1.69 -25.55 -14.29
N ASP A 82 -0.81 -26.51 -14.03
CA ASP A 82 -0.98 -27.55 -13.01
C ASP A 82 0.08 -27.41 -11.91
N ARG A 83 -0.02 -28.21 -10.85
CA ARG A 83 0.88 -28.18 -9.69
C ARG A 83 2.36 -28.31 -10.07
N ASP A 84 2.68 -29.13 -11.06
CA ASP A 84 4.05 -29.42 -11.47
C ASP A 84 4.53 -28.54 -12.64
N SER A 85 3.70 -27.57 -13.06
CA SER A 85 4.09 -26.64 -14.12
C SER A 85 5.19 -25.69 -13.65
N PRO A 86 6.15 -25.34 -14.53
CA PRO A 86 7.18 -24.36 -14.19
C PRO A 86 6.58 -22.97 -13.93
N LEU A 87 7.28 -22.14 -13.15
CA LEU A 87 6.85 -20.77 -12.85
C LEU A 87 6.95 -19.88 -14.09
N ILE A 88 5.84 -19.24 -14.45
CA ILE A 88 5.79 -18.27 -15.56
C ILE A 88 6.37 -16.91 -15.15
N GLY A 89 6.20 -16.50 -13.89
CA GLY A 89 6.69 -15.21 -13.39
C GLY A 89 5.86 -14.02 -13.87
N LEU A 90 4.61 -13.89 -13.39
CA LEU A 90 3.70 -12.76 -13.72
C LEU A 90 4.07 -11.41 -13.07
N ARG A 91 5.28 -11.29 -12.49
CA ARG A 91 5.75 -10.09 -11.78
C ARG A 91 6.61 -9.24 -12.69
#